data_AF-A0A7Y2AMC6-F1
#
_entry.id   AF-A0A7Y2AMC6-F1
#
_cell.length_a   1.000
_cell.length_b   1.000
_cell.length_c   1.000
_cell.angle_alpha   90.00
_cell.angle_beta   90.00
_cell.angle_gamma   90.00
#
_symmetry.space_group_name_H-M   'P 1'
#
loop_
_entity.id
_entity.type
_entity.pdbx_description
1 polymer ?
#
loop_
_entity_poly.entity_id
_entity_poly.type
_entity_poly.pdbx_seq_one_letter_code
_entity_poly.pdbx_strand_id
1 'polypeptide(L)'
;MSTSANPKEVRPGVLRTPDDRFDNLPEFDFAPHYQDVLGYRVHYLDEGPADAGPILLMHGEPTWCYLYRRMIPDLVAAGHRCIVPD
;
A
#
# COMPACT_ATOMS: atom_id res chain seq x y z
N MET A 1 -1.77 16.62 19.68
CA MET A 1 -1.52 15.34 20.40
C MET A 1 -2.45 14.31 19.80
N SER A 2 -2.00 13.53 18.81
CA SER A 2 -2.80 12.41 18.30
C SER A 2 -2.61 11.26 19.28
N THR A 3 -3.67 10.85 19.96
CA THR A 3 -3.69 9.62 20.73
C THR A 3 -3.65 8.47 19.74
N SER A 4 -2.45 7.96 19.46
CA SER A 4 -2.29 6.86 18.53
C SER A 4 -3.09 5.66 19.02
N ALA A 5 -4.08 5.22 18.26
CA ALA A 5 -4.90 4.08 18.66
C ALA A 5 -4.06 2.80 18.70
N ASN A 6 -4.46 1.84 19.53
CA ASN A 6 -3.93 0.48 19.48
C ASN A 6 -4.50 -0.25 18.25
N PRO A 7 -3.80 -1.28 17.72
CA PRO A 7 -4.33 -2.12 16.66
C PRO A 7 -5.69 -2.69 17.04
N LYS A 8 -6.66 -2.56 16.12
CA LYS A 8 -8.01 -3.07 16.35
C LYS A 8 -8.08 -4.52 15.89
N GLU A 9 -8.52 -5.42 16.77
CA GLU A 9 -8.89 -6.77 16.36
C GLU A 9 -10.15 -6.71 15.50
N VAL A 10 -10.01 -7.11 14.24
CA VAL A 10 -11.10 -7.07 13.25
C VAL A 10 -11.76 -8.44 13.07
N ARG A 11 -11.05 -9.51 13.44
CA ARG A 11 -11.47 -10.92 13.49
C ARG A 11 -10.59 -11.65 14.51
N PRO A 12 -10.99 -12.82 15.04
CA PRO A 12 -10.17 -13.57 15.99
C PRO A 12 -8.73 -13.77 15.49
N GLY A 13 -7.76 -13.21 16.20
CA GLY A 13 -6.33 -13.29 15.87
C GLY A 13 -5.88 -12.41 14.70
N VAL A 14 -6.74 -11.51 14.19
CA VAL A 14 -6.43 -10.61 13.07
C VAL A 14 -6.52 -9.17 13.54
N LEU A 15 -5.37 -8.51 13.61
CA LEU A 15 -5.27 -7.10 13.95
C LEU A 15 -5.19 -6.25 12.68
N ARG A 16 -5.74 -5.03 12.77
CA ARG A 16 -5.61 -4.00 11.75
C ARG A 16 -4.88 -2.80 12.34
N THR A 17 -3.78 -2.41 11.70
CA THR A 17 -3.06 -1.18 12.02
C THR A 17 -4.00 0.01 11.85
N PRO A 18 -4.11 0.91 12.84
CA PRO A 18 -4.93 2.11 12.71
C PRO A 18 -4.41 3.01 11.58
N ASP A 19 -5.31 3.63 10.82
CA ASP A 19 -4.93 4.37 9.61
C ASP A 19 -4.04 5.60 9.94
N ASP A 20 -4.17 6.18 11.14
CA ASP A 20 -3.35 7.30 11.62
C ASP A 20 -1.85 6.97 11.75
N ARG A 21 -1.48 5.68 11.72
CA ARG A 21 -0.08 5.24 11.69
C ARG A 21 0.59 5.48 10.34
N PHE A 22 -0.20 5.70 9.30
CA PHE A 22 0.27 5.99 7.95
C PHE A 22 0.21 7.49 7.62
N ASP A 23 -0.13 8.34 8.58
CA ASP A 23 -0.07 9.79 8.44
C ASP A 23 1.39 10.28 8.33
N ASN A 24 1.63 11.29 7.49
CA ASN A 24 2.92 11.99 7.35
C ASN A 24 4.11 11.08 6.96
N LEU A 25 3.86 10.04 6.16
CA LEU A 25 4.93 9.21 5.62
C LEU A 25 5.77 9.99 4.57
N PRO A 26 7.11 10.04 4.71
CA PRO A 26 7.95 10.77 3.77
C PRO A 26 7.88 10.21 2.34
N GLU A 27 7.61 11.08 1.37
CA GLU A 27 7.61 10.72 -0.07
C GLU A 27 6.61 9.60 -0.41
N PHE A 28 5.50 9.50 0.32
CA PHE A 28 4.49 8.47 0.14
C PHE A 28 3.09 9.09 0.02
N ASP A 29 2.87 9.76 -1.11
CA ASP A 29 1.60 10.44 -1.44
C ASP A 29 0.79 9.60 -2.44
N PHE A 30 0.62 8.32 -2.13
CA PHE A 30 -0.16 7.39 -2.94
C PHE A 30 -1.53 7.12 -2.30
N ALA A 31 -2.55 6.97 -3.13
CA ALA A 31 -3.89 6.65 -2.64
C ALA A 31 -3.94 5.18 -2.20
N PRO A 32 -4.48 4.87 -1.01
CA PRO A 32 -4.62 3.49 -0.58
C PRO A 32 -5.77 2.82 -1.32
N HIS A 33 -5.48 1.68 -1.95
CA HIS A 33 -6.51 0.77 -2.47
C HIS A 33 -6.58 -0.49 -1.61
N TYR A 34 -7.76 -1.12 -1.58
CA TYR A 34 -7.97 -2.33 -0.81
C TYR A 34 -8.80 -3.35 -1.59
N GLN A 35 -8.41 -4.61 -1.47
CA GLN A 35 -9.16 -5.74 -2.00
C GLN A 35 -9.51 -6.69 -0.85
N ASP A 36 -10.76 -7.18 -0.84
CA ASP A 36 -11.11 -8.33 0.01
C ASP A 36 -10.63 -9.61 -0.68
N VAL A 37 -9.77 -10.37 0.02
CA VAL A 37 -9.26 -11.67 -0.41
C VAL A 37 -9.57 -12.67 0.69
N LEU A 38 -10.53 -13.56 0.44
CA LEU A 38 -10.95 -14.59 1.40
C LEU A 38 -11.38 -13.98 2.77
N GLY A 39 -11.94 -12.77 2.76
CA GLY A 39 -12.35 -12.05 3.96
C GLY A 39 -11.23 -11.25 4.63
N TYR A 40 -10.03 -11.20 4.07
CA TYR A 40 -8.94 -10.37 4.55
C TYR A 40 -8.79 -9.13 3.66
N ARG A 41 -8.61 -7.97 4.30
CA ARG A 41 -8.36 -6.71 3.59
C ARG A 41 -6.87 -6.64 3.24
N VAL A 42 -6.55 -6.73 1.95
CA VAL A 42 -5.19 -6.56 1.42
C VAL A 42 -5.07 -5.14 0.88
N HIS A 43 -4.04 -4.41 1.30
CA HIS A 43 -3.72 -3.08 0.76
C HIS A 43 -2.92 -3.23 -0.53
N TYR A 44 -3.09 -2.31 -1.48
CA TYR A 44 -2.22 -2.19 -2.64
C TYR A 44 -2.21 -0.76 -3.18
N LEU A 45 -1.14 -0.42 -3.89
CA LEU A 45 -1.07 0.78 -4.73
C LEU A 45 -1.40 0.42 -6.18
N ASP A 46 -2.04 1.36 -6.89
CA ASP A 46 -2.40 1.24 -8.30
C ASP A 46 -2.13 2.56 -9.01
N GLU A 47 -0.92 2.68 -9.56
CA GLU A 47 -0.40 3.95 -10.06
C GLU A 47 -0.11 3.91 -11.57
N GLY A 48 -0.31 5.02 -12.26
CA GLY A 48 -0.10 5.15 -13.70
C GLY A 48 -1.33 4.87 -14.56
N PRO A 49 -1.19 4.85 -15.90
CA PRO A 49 -2.32 4.69 -16.81
C PRO A 49 -3.00 3.33 -16.67
N ALA A 50 -4.32 3.31 -16.48
CA ALA A 50 -5.08 2.09 -16.21
C ALA A 50 -5.01 1.05 -17.35
N ASP A 51 -4.78 1.51 -18.59
CA ASP A 51 -4.69 0.72 -19.82
C ASP A 51 -3.25 0.31 -20.19
N ALA A 52 -2.24 0.76 -19.44
CA ALA A 52 -0.86 0.35 -19.63
C ALA A 52 -0.60 -1.08 -19.12
N GLY A 53 0.42 -1.73 -19.70
CA GLY A 53 0.89 -3.03 -19.22
C GLY A 53 1.38 -2.94 -17.77
N PRO A 54 0.90 -3.80 -16.85
CA PRO A 54 1.23 -3.69 -15.44
C PRO A 54 2.62 -4.25 -15.12
N ILE A 55 3.31 -3.55 -14.20
CA ILE A 55 4.47 -4.04 -13.47
C ILE A 55 4.00 -4.35 -12.04
N LEU A 56 4.17 -5.61 -11.63
CA LEU A 56 3.89 -6.05 -10.27
C LEU A 56 5.16 -5.92 -9.42
N LEU A 57 5.09 -5.13 -8.34
CA LEU A 57 6.20 -4.91 -7.42
C LEU A 57 5.91 -5.60 -6.08
N MET A 58 6.58 -6.72 -5.83
CA MET A 58 6.39 -7.55 -4.63
C MET A 58 7.50 -7.27 -3.61
N HIS A 59 7.14 -6.72 -2.45
CA HIS A 59 8.11 -6.54 -1.37
C HIS A 59 8.47 -7.87 -0.71
N GLY A 60 9.47 -7.84 0.18
CA GLY A 60 9.87 -8.97 1.01
C GLY A 60 9.87 -8.62 2.50
N GLU A 61 10.49 -9.47 3.29
CA GLU A 61 10.61 -9.30 4.75
C GLU A 61 11.67 -8.24 5.13
N PRO A 62 11.45 -7.35 6.13
CA PRO A 62 10.23 -7.04 6.88
C PRO A 62 9.55 -5.76 6.35
N THR A 63 9.47 -5.62 5.03
CA THR A 63 9.07 -4.38 4.35
C THR A 63 7.62 -4.44 3.87
N TRP A 64 7.17 -3.36 3.23
CA TRP A 64 5.85 -3.20 2.61
C TRP A 64 5.99 -2.26 1.39
N CYS A 65 4.90 -1.93 0.67
CA CYS A 65 4.92 -1.15 -0.57
C CYS A 65 5.68 0.19 -0.49
N TYR A 66 5.81 0.78 0.71
CA TYR A 66 6.65 1.97 0.98
C TYR A 66 8.10 1.82 0.49
N LEU A 67 8.63 0.60 0.41
CA LEU A 67 9.94 0.29 -0.18
C LEU A 67 10.06 0.81 -1.62
N TYR A 68 8.97 0.73 -2.39
CA TYR A 68 8.93 1.06 -3.81
C TYR A 68 8.61 2.52 -4.12
N ARG A 69 8.39 3.37 -3.10
CA ARG A 69 7.92 4.76 -3.30
C ARG A 69 8.78 5.63 -4.21
N ARG A 70 10.07 5.32 -4.32
CA ARG A 70 11.01 6.01 -5.21
C ARG A 70 11.16 5.37 -6.59
N MET A 71 10.67 4.14 -6.77
CA MET A 71 10.67 3.44 -8.06
C MET A 71 9.39 3.71 -8.85
N ILE A 72 8.25 3.78 -8.16
CA ILE A 72 6.93 3.99 -8.78
C ILE A 72 6.90 5.23 -9.68
N PRO A 73 7.38 6.43 -9.25
CA PRO A 73 7.31 7.63 -10.09
C PRO A 73 8.05 7.48 -11.42
N ASP A 74 9.23 6.85 -11.42
CA ASP A 74 10.03 6.64 -12.63
C ASP A 74 9.36 5.65 -13.59
N LEU A 75 8.77 4.58 -13.06
CA LEU A 75 8.03 3.59 -13.85
C LEU A 75 6.76 4.18 -14.45
N VAL A 76 6.02 4.99 -13.67
CA VAL A 76 4.84 5.70 -14.13
C VAL A 76 5.21 6.74 -15.19
N ALA A 77 6.30 7.49 -15.00
CA ALA A 77 6.81 8.44 -15.98
C ALA A 77 7.24 7.76 -17.29
N ALA A 78 7.70 6.50 -17.22
CA ALA A 78 8.00 5.66 -18.38
C ALA A 78 6.74 5.08 -19.06
N GLY A 79 5.54 5.36 -18.55
CA GLY A 79 4.26 4.94 -19.13
C GLY A 79 3.76 3.57 -18.66
N HIS A 80 4.30 3.04 -17.57
CA HIS A 80 3.83 1.78 -16.98
C HIS A 80 2.75 2.00 -15.92
N ARG A 81 1.90 0.99 -15.75
CA ARG A 81 1.04 0.85 -14.58
C ARG A 81 1.78 0.07 -13.50
N CYS A 82 1.79 0.53 -12.26
CA CYS A 82 2.41 -0.15 -11.13
C CYS A 82 1.33 -0.69 -10.19
N ILE A 83 1.37 -2.00 -9.93
CA ILE A 83 0.56 -2.65 -8.88
C ILE A 83 1.50 -3.09 -7.76
N VAL A 84 1.25 -2.62 -6.53
CA VAL A 84 2.17 -2.81 -5.40
C VAL A 84 1.39 -3.25 -4.15
N PRO A 85 1.14 -4.56 -3.97
CA PRO A 85 0.43 -5.08 -2.80
C PRO A 85 1.30 -5.11 -1.55
N ASP A 86 0.63 -5.08 -0.38
CA ASP A 86 1.18 -5.37 0.95
C ASP A 86 0.83 -6.77 1.46
#